data_AF-A0AAN5I8B4-F1
#
_entry.id   AF-A0AAN5I8B4-F1
#
_cell.length_a   1.000
_cell.length_b   1.000
_cell.length_c   1.000
_cell.angle_alpha   90.00
_cell.angle_beta   90.00
_cell.angle_gamma   90.00
#
_symmetry.space_group_name_H-M   'P 1'
#
loop_
_entity.id
_entity.type
_entity.pdbx_description
1 polymer ?
#
loop_
_entity_poly.entity_id
_entity_poly.type
_entity_poly.pdbx_seq_one_letter_code
_entity_poly.pdbx_strand_id
1 'polypeptide(L)'
;MPRLLLSIFLIAIIFVTSVGGGLLWSDSHEACVHYGNFNSTWRCSKTGIFAYYTCCADSYECCFHLQGWVILLIACILISLLISCICIAIGFIRRRK
;
A
#
# COMPACT_ATOMS: atom_id res chain seq x y z
N MET A 1 -13.65 15.14 -21.64
CA MET A 1 -13.09 15.14 -20.26
C MET A 1 -12.65 13.79 -19.70
N PRO A 2 -13.25 12.61 -20.00
CA PRO A 2 -12.84 11.35 -19.35
C PRO A 2 -11.44 10.86 -19.77
N ARG A 3 -10.99 11.17 -20.99
CA ARG A 3 -9.67 10.77 -21.49
C ARG A 3 -8.50 11.40 -20.72
N LEU A 4 -8.68 12.61 -20.20
CA LEU A 4 -7.62 13.35 -19.50
C LEU A 4 -7.50 12.86 -18.05
N LEU A 5 -8.63 12.58 -17.38
CA LEU A 5 -8.68 11.90 -16.09
C LEU A 5 -8.07 10.49 -16.15
N LEU A 6 -8.41 9.73 -17.20
CA LEU A 6 -7.86 8.38 -17.40
C LEU A 6 -6.34 8.41 -17.61
N SER A 7 -5.83 9.41 -18.34
CA SER A 7 -4.39 9.59 -18.56
C SER A 7 -3.65 9.98 -17.28
N ILE A 8 -4.21 10.89 -16.46
CA ILE A 8 -3.64 11.25 -15.16
C ILE A 8 -3.64 10.05 -14.22
N PHE A 9 -4.71 9.25 -14.23
CA PHE A 9 -4.82 8.05 -13.41
C PHE A 9 -3.79 6.98 -13.81
N LEU A 10 -3.58 6.77 -15.11
CA LEU A 10 -2.54 5.89 -15.62
C LEU A 10 -1.14 6.39 -15.26
N ILE A 11 -0.87 7.69 -15.35
CA ILE A 11 0.42 8.28 -14.98
C ILE A 11 0.67 8.12 -13.48
N ALA A 12 -0.35 8.32 -12.64
CA ALA A 12 -0.26 8.10 -11.20
C ALA A 12 0.02 6.62 -10.87
N ILE A 13 -0.66 5.68 -11.54
CA ILE A 13 -0.40 4.25 -11.38
C ILE A 13 1.03 3.92 -11.81
N ILE A 14 1.47 4.39 -12.98
CA ILE A 14 2.82 4.13 -13.50
C ILE A 14 3.87 4.69 -12.54
N PHE A 15 3.70 5.92 -12.06
CA PHE A 15 4.60 6.56 -11.09
C PHE A 15 4.66 5.79 -9.77
N VAL A 16 3.51 5.34 -9.25
CA VAL A 16 3.45 4.54 -8.01
C VAL A 16 4.12 3.18 -8.22
N THR A 17 3.91 2.52 -9.36
CA THR A 17 4.53 1.23 -9.66
C THR A 17 6.03 1.34 -9.95
N SER A 18 6.50 2.44 -10.55
CA SER A 18 7.91 2.62 -10.92
C SER A 18 8.77 3.17 -9.79
N VAL A 19 8.22 4.08 -8.97
CA VAL A 19 8.93 4.69 -7.84
C VAL A 19 8.73 3.90 -6.55
N GLY A 20 7.58 3.25 -6.37
CA GLY A 20 7.26 2.47 -5.18
C GLY A 20 8.05 1.17 -5.04
N GLY A 21 8.52 0.59 -6.15
CA GLY A 21 9.24 -0.69 -6.13
C GLY A 21 10.55 -0.68 -5.34
N GLY A 22 11.21 0.47 -5.20
CA GLY A 22 12.47 0.60 -4.45
C GLY A 22 12.36 1.33 -3.10
N LEU A 23 11.32 2.16 -2.91
CA LEU A 23 11.15 3.01 -1.70
C LEU A 23 10.06 2.51 -0.74
N LEU A 24 9.09 1.72 -1.22
CA LEU A 24 7.93 1.28 -0.44
C LEU A 24 7.91 -0.24 -0.18
N TRP A 25 8.87 -0.96 -0.76
CA TRP A 25 9.05 -2.39 -0.53
C TRP A 25 9.95 -2.58 0.69
N SER A 26 9.44 -3.27 1.71
CA SER A 26 10.20 -3.58 2.92
C SER A 26 10.43 -5.08 2.97
N ASP A 27 11.69 -5.49 2.87
CA ASP A 27 12.08 -6.88 3.00
C ASP A 27 12.04 -7.28 4.47
N SER A 28 11.18 -8.24 4.81
CA SER A 28 11.12 -8.82 6.15
C SER A 28 12.08 -9.99 6.23
N HIS A 29 13.35 -9.67 6.48
CA HIS A 29 14.41 -10.64 6.72
C HIS A 29 15.05 -10.50 8.11
N GLU A 30 14.29 -9.99 9.07
CA GLU A 30 14.77 -9.87 10.45
C GLU A 30 14.62 -11.23 11.15
N ALA A 31 15.76 -11.84 11.52
CA ALA A 31 15.76 -12.99 12.41
C ALA A 31 15.47 -12.49 13.82
N CYS A 32 14.31 -12.85 14.38
CA CYS A 32 13.97 -12.45 15.74
C CYS A 32 14.81 -13.27 16.72
N VAL A 33 15.67 -12.58 17.47
CA VAL A 33 16.56 -13.22 18.46
C VAL A 33 15.84 -13.25 19.80
N HIS A 34 15.57 -14.45 20.32
CA HIS A 34 15.15 -14.62 21.72
C HIS A 34 16.32 -14.26 22.65
N TYR A 35 16.11 -13.27 23.53
CA TYR A 35 17.04 -13.00 24.64
C TYR A 35 17.17 -14.27 25.50
N GLY A 36 18.31 -14.96 25.40
CA GLY A 36 18.63 -16.14 26.20
C GLY A 36 18.83 -17.46 25.43
N ASN A 37 18.56 -17.52 24.12
CA ASN A 37 18.87 -18.72 23.33
C ASN A 37 19.30 -18.37 21.90
N PHE A 38 20.61 -18.25 21.69
CA PHE A 38 21.22 -17.96 20.38
C PHE A 38 21.05 -19.08 19.35
N ASN A 39 20.49 -20.24 19.74
CA ASN A 39 20.47 -21.45 18.93
C ASN A 39 19.14 -21.67 18.16
N SER A 40 18.09 -20.90 18.45
CA SER A 40 16.79 -21.01 17.77
C SER A 40 16.40 -19.67 17.14
N THR A 41 16.92 -19.42 15.94
CA THR A 41 16.48 -18.28 15.12
C THR A 41 15.10 -18.61 14.54
N TRP A 42 14.05 -18.06 15.15
CA TRP A 42 12.72 -18.09 14.53
C TRP A 42 12.69 -16.99 13.47
N ARG A 43 12.52 -17.40 12.21
CA ARG A 43 12.32 -16.47 11.10
C ARG A 43 10.84 -16.19 10.99
N CYS A 44 10.46 -14.91 11.02
CA CYS A 44 9.11 -14.52 10.67
C CYS A 44 8.78 -14.95 9.24
N SER A 45 7.51 -15.19 8.99
CA SER A 45 7.04 -15.69 7.70
C SER A 45 7.52 -14.78 6.57
N LYS A 46 7.84 -15.39 5.41
CA LYS A 46 8.39 -14.65 4.26
C LYS A 46 7.49 -13.48 3.88
N THR A 47 8.14 -12.39 3.46
CA THR A 47 7.51 -11.21 2.86
C THR A 47 6.61 -11.64 1.70
N GLY A 48 5.34 -11.28 1.77
CA GLY A 48 4.39 -11.43 0.68
C GLY A 48 4.34 -10.18 -0.18
N ILE A 49 3.62 -10.25 -1.30
CA ILE A 49 3.45 -9.09 -2.20
C ILE A 49 2.71 -7.94 -1.51
N PHE A 50 1.71 -8.22 -0.68
CA PHE A 50 0.87 -7.18 -0.07
C PHE A 50 1.26 -6.83 1.37
N ALA A 51 1.99 -7.71 2.03
CA ALA A 51 2.23 -7.62 3.46
C ALA A 51 3.57 -8.23 3.83
N TYR A 52 4.11 -7.77 4.93
CA TYR A 52 5.41 -8.17 5.45
C TYR A 52 5.31 -8.34 6.96
N TYR A 53 6.20 -9.16 7.53
CA TYR A 53 6.18 -9.49 8.96
C TYR A 53 7.50 -9.09 9.61
N THR A 54 7.47 -8.27 10.65
CA THR A 54 8.67 -7.87 11.40
C THR A 54 8.60 -8.38 12.83
N CYS A 55 9.73 -8.36 13.52
CA CYS A 55 9.76 -8.66 14.95
C CYS A 55 9.09 -7.51 15.71
N CYS A 56 8.13 -7.82 16.59
CA CYS A 56 7.59 -6.81 17.49
C CYS A 56 8.69 -6.42 18.51
N ALA A 57 8.81 -5.14 18.86
CA ALA A 57 9.87 -4.63 19.75
C ALA A 57 9.82 -5.25 21.16
N ASP A 58 8.63 -5.58 21.64
CA ASP A 58 8.38 -6.02 23.03
C ASP A 58 7.79 -7.44 23.13
N SER A 59 7.62 -8.14 22.01
CA SER A 59 7.06 -9.48 22.00
C SER A 59 7.78 -10.40 21.02
N TYR A 60 7.87 -11.68 21.39
CA TYR A 60 8.48 -12.76 20.57
C TYR A 60 7.58 -13.20 19.42
N GLU A 61 6.65 -12.33 19.01
CA GLU A 61 5.64 -12.59 18.01
C GLU A 61 5.96 -11.81 16.73
N CYS A 62 5.52 -12.34 15.60
CA CYS A 62 5.64 -11.65 14.33
C CYS A 62 4.52 -10.62 14.20
N CYS A 63 4.89 -9.34 14.09
CA CYS A 63 3.96 -8.25 13.84
C CYS A 63 3.61 -8.20 12.35
N PHE A 64 2.33 -8.09 12.04
CA PHE A 64 1.83 -7.94 10.67
C PHE A 64 1.91 -6.47 10.23
N HIS A 65 2.51 -6.23 9.06
CA HIS A 65 2.54 -4.92 8.43
C HIS A 65 2.10 -4.98 6.96
N LEU A 66 1.39 -3.96 6.51
CA LEU A 66 1.04 -3.77 5.11
C LEU A 66 2.17 -3.05 4.38
N GLN A 67 2.48 -3.48 3.15
CA GLN A 67 3.46 -2.77 2.34
C GLN A 67 2.96 -1.36 2.00
N GLY A 68 3.87 -0.38 2.04
CA GLY A 68 3.50 1.04 1.90
C GLY A 68 2.81 1.36 0.57
N TRP A 69 3.17 0.64 -0.50
CA TRP A 69 2.53 0.82 -1.81
C TRP A 69 1.06 0.36 -1.81
N VAL A 70 0.68 -0.62 -1.00
CA VAL A 70 -0.72 -1.08 -0.87
C VAL A 70 -1.58 0.03 -0.29
N ILE A 71 -1.08 0.71 0.76
CA ILE A 71 -1.76 1.85 1.39
C ILE A 71 -1.92 2.99 0.38
N LEU A 72 -0.87 3.28 -0.39
CA LEU A 72 -0.89 4.31 -1.42
C LEU A 72 -1.91 3.99 -2.52
N LEU A 73 -1.96 2.74 -2.98
CA LEU A 73 -2.93 2.28 -3.98
C LEU A 73 -4.37 2.47 -3.48
N ILE A 74 -4.66 2.10 -2.23
CA ILE A 74 -5.98 2.31 -1.60
C ILE A 74 -6.34 3.80 -1.59
N ALA A 75 -5.41 4.67 -1.18
CA ALA A 75 -5.62 6.11 -1.19
C ALA A 75 -5.91 6.65 -2.61
N CYS A 76 -5.19 6.20 -3.63
CA CYS A 76 -5.43 6.60 -5.02
C CYS A 76 -6.82 6.20 -5.53
N ILE A 77 -7.28 4.99 -5.19
CA ILE A 77 -8.63 4.52 -5.55
C ILE A 77 -9.69 5.40 -4.88
N LEU A 78 -9.56 5.64 -3.57
CA LEU A 78 -10.48 6.48 -2.80
C LEU A 78 -10.61 7.89 -3.40
N ILE A 79 -9.49 8.54 -3.70
CA ILE A 79 -9.47 9.89 -4.29
C ILE A 79 -10.18 9.88 -5.65
N SER A 80 -9.99 8.85 -6.47
CA SER A 80 -10.57 8.80 -7.81
C SER A 80 -12.05 8.49 -7.80
N LEU A 81 -12.49 7.73 -6.81
CA LEU A 81 -13.90 7.47 -6.56
C LEU A 81 -14.59 8.77 -6.12
N LEU A 82 -13.96 9.55 -5.23
CA LEU A 82 -14.44 10.87 -4.81
C LEU A 82 -14.56 11.85 -5.99
N ILE A 83 -13.51 11.97 -6.82
CA ILE A 83 -13.54 12.83 -8.01
C ILE A 83 -14.65 12.39 -8.97
N SER A 84 -14.79 11.08 -9.20
CA SER A 84 -15.84 10.54 -10.07
C SER A 84 -17.24 10.88 -9.55
N CYS A 85 -17.48 10.72 -8.25
CA CYS A 85 -18.74 11.10 -7.61
C CYS A 85 -19.04 12.60 -7.78
N ILE A 86 -18.05 13.46 -7.56
CA ILE A 86 -18.20 14.92 -7.72
C ILE A 86 -18.54 15.27 -9.18
N CYS A 87 -17.83 14.69 -10.15
CA CYS A 87 -18.10 14.90 -11.57
C CYS A 87 -19.52 14.48 -11.96
N ILE A 88 -19.99 13.33 -11.45
CA ILE A 88 -21.35 12.84 -11.69
C ILE A 88 -22.37 13.81 -11.06
N ALA A 89 -22.17 14.24 -9.82
CA ALA A 89 -23.07 15.16 -9.12
C ALA A 89 -23.20 16.50 -9.86
N ILE A 90 -22.08 17.09 -10.29
CA ILE A 90 -22.08 18.34 -11.08
C ILE A 90 -22.81 18.14 -12.41
N GLY A 91 -22.55 17.03 -13.11
CA GLY A 91 -23.25 16.69 -14.35
C GLY A 91 -24.76 16.54 -14.15
N PHE A 92 -25.18 15.93 -13.04
CA PHE A 92 -26.59 15.75 -12.69
C PHE A 92 -27.28 17.08 -12.36
N ILE A 93 -26.62 17.96 -11.59
CA ILE A 93 -27.12 19.31 -11.28
C ILE A 93 -27.28 20.14 -12.56
N ARG A 94 -26.29 20.08 -13.47
CA ARG A 94 -26.33 20.84 -14.73
C ARG A 94 -27.44 20.36 -15.68
N ARG A 95 -27.85 19.09 -15.63
CA ARG A 95 -28.98 18.57 -16.42
C ARG A 95 -30.36 18.88 -15.81
N ARG A 96 -30.41 19.27 -14.54
CA ARG A 96 -31.65 19.62 -13.83
C ARG A 96 -32.04 21.10 -13.95
N LYS A 97 -31.12 21.95 -14.39
CA LYS A 97 -31.37 23.35 -14.77
C LYS A 97 -31.60 23.44 -16.27
#